data_AF-A0A9D6ZQL4-F1
#
_entry.id   AF-A0A9D6ZQL4-F1
#
_cell.length_a   1.000
_cell.length_b   1.000
_cell.length_c   1.000
_cell.angle_alpha   90.00
_cell.angle_beta   90.00
_cell.angle_gamma   90.00
#
_symmetry.space_group_name_H-M   'P 1'
#
loop_
_entity.id
_entity.type
_entity.pdbx_description
1 polymer ?
#
loop_
_entity_poly.entity_id
_entity_poly.type
_entity_poly.pdbx_seq_one_letter_code
_entity_poly.pdbx_strand_id
1 'polypeptide(L)' 'MRLFPFSAMVGQELLKKGLLANAVDPSIGGVLIRGEKGTGKTTAVRA' A
#
# COMPACT_ATOMS: atom_id res chain seq x y z
N MET A 1 -4.20 -13.65 13.45
CA MET A 1 -3.27 -12.50 13.28
C MET A 1 -4.10 -11.28 12.95
N ARG A 2 -3.98 -10.18 13.71
CA ARG A 2 -4.79 -8.97 13.49
C ARG A 2 -4.01 -8.04 12.55
N LEU A 3 -4.55 -7.80 11.35
CA LEU A 3 -3.96 -6.88 10.38
C LEU A 3 -4.22 -5.43 10.81
N PHE A 4 -3.28 -4.54 10.49
CA PHE A 4 -3.47 -3.11 10.72
C PHE A 4 -4.44 -2.56 9.66
N PRO A 5 -5.48 -1.79 10.00
CA PRO A 5 -6.45 -1.33 9.00
C PRO A 5 -5.83 -0.38 7.97
N PHE A 6 -6.07 -0.62 6.68
CA PHE A 6 -5.56 0.22 5.59
C PHE A 6 -5.99 1.68 5.74
N SER A 7 -7.24 1.92 6.13
CA SER A 7 -7.80 3.25 6.38
C SER A 7 -7.16 3.99 7.56
N ALA A 8 -6.60 3.27 8.52
CA ALA A 8 -5.92 3.85 9.68
C ALA A 8 -4.48 4.27 9.36
N MET A 9 -3.98 4.02 8.15
CA MET A 9 -2.64 4.40 7.73
C MET A 9 -2.56 5.90 7.40
N VAL A 10 -1.89 6.66 8.26
CA VAL A 10 -1.68 8.09 8.09
C VAL A 10 -0.58 8.35 7.07
N GLY A 11 -0.82 9.31 6.17
CA GLY A 11 0.09 9.66 5.08
C GLY A 11 0.21 8.57 4.01
N GLN A 12 1.34 8.54 3.30
CA GLN A 12 1.62 7.58 2.21
C GLN A 12 0.59 7.63 1.06
N GLU A 13 0.10 8.83 0.72
CA GLU A 13 -0.98 9.00 -0.26
C GLU A 13 -0.67 8.41 -1.64
N LEU A 14 0.57 8.51 -2.10
CA LEU A 14 0.99 7.91 -3.37
C LEU A 14 0.97 6.37 -3.32
N LEU A 15 1.42 5.79 -2.20
CA LEU A 15 1.38 4.34 -2.01
C LEU A 15 -0.08 3.85 -1.96
N LYS A 16 -0.92 4.50 -1.16
CA LYS A 16 -2.33 4.13 -1.03
C LYS A 16 -3.05 4.22 -2.36
N LYS A 17 -2.84 5.31 -3.12
CA LYS A 17 -3.41 5.46 -4.47
C LYS A 17 -2.91 4.42 -5.44
N GLY A 18 -1.61 4.12 -5.46
CA GLY A 18 -1.06 3.08 -6.34
C GLY A 18 -1.67 1.71 -6.06
N LEU A 19 -1.76 1.33 -4.78
CA LEU A 19 -2.38 0.07 -4.36
C LEU A 19 -3.87 0.01 -4.71
N LEU A 20 -4.62 1.09 -4.45
CA LEU A 20 -6.03 1.16 -4.81
C LEU A 20 -6.25 1.11 -6.33
N ALA A 21 -5.44 1.84 -7.11
CA ALA A 21 -5.52 1.83 -8.57
C ALA A 21 -5.27 0.43 -9.12
N ASN A 22 -4.21 -0.25 -8.65
CA ASN A 22 -3.90 -1.61 -9.08
C ASN A 22 -4.91 -2.65 -8.58
N ALA A 23 -5.61 -2.38 -7.48
CA ALA A 23 -6.72 -3.21 -7.00
C ALA A 23 -7.98 -3.05 -7.85
N VAL A 24 -8.23 -1.83 -8.37
CA VAL A 24 -9.36 -1.53 -9.26
C VAL A 24 -9.09 -2.05 -10.69
N ASP A 25 -7.89 -1.81 -11.22
CA ASP A 25 -7.47 -2.26 -12.55
C ASP A 25 -6.13 -3.02 -12.48
N PRO A 26 -6.17 -4.37 -12.46
CA PRO A 26 -4.97 -5.19 -12.45
C PRO A 26 -4.12 -5.11 -13.73
N SER A 27 -4.65 -4.54 -14.84
CA SER A 27 -3.90 -4.41 -16.09
C SER A 27 -2.75 -3.40 -16.01
N ILE A 28 -2.75 -2.56 -14.97
CA ILE A 28 -1.65 -1.64 -14.62
C ILE A 28 -0.32 -2.40 -14.39
N GLY A 29 -0.37 -3.69 -14.07
CA GLY A 29 0.82 -4.55 -14.03
C GLY A 29 1.61 -4.50 -12.72
N GLY A 30 1.06 -3.88 -11.67
CA GLY A 30 1.63 -3.85 -10.33
C GLY A 30 2.21 -2.49 -9.92
N VAL A 31 2.66 -2.42 -8.66
CA VAL A 31 3.19 -1.20 -8.03
C VAL A 31 4.57 -1.46 -7.46
N LEU A 32 5.59 -0.73 -7.94
CA LEU A 32 6.92 -0.75 -7.36
C LEU A 32 7.00 0.19 -6.15
N ILE A 33 7.20 -0.36 -4.96
CA ILE A 33 7.24 0.42 -3.72
C ILE A 33 8.67 0.49 -3.20
N ARG A 34 9.27 1.70 -3.18
CA ARG A 34 10.60 1.97 -2.61
C ARG A 34 10.54 2.90 -1.40
N GLY A 35 11.58 2.85 -0.56
CA GLY A 35 11.78 3.75 0.59
C GLY A 35 12.59 3.09 1.70
N GLU A 36 12.83 3.82 2.79
CA GLU A 36 13.63 3.36 3.93
C GLU A 36 12.96 2.24 4.75
N LYS A 37 13.76 1.45 5.46
CA LYS A 37 13.23 0.43 6.39
C LYS A 37 12.40 1.10 7.49
N GLY A 38 11.32 0.45 7.94
CA GLY A 38 10.46 0.97 9.00
C GLY A 38 9.30 1.87 8.53
N THR A 39 9.21 2.19 7.24
CA THR A 39 8.13 3.02 6.66
C THR A 39 6.78 2.30 6.48
N GLY A 40 6.64 1.04 6.91
CA GLY A 40 5.36 0.33 6.87
C GLY A 40 4.93 -0.21 5.49
N LYS A 41 5.82 -0.26 4.48
CA LYS A 41 5.52 -0.76 3.12
C LYS A 41 4.84 -2.14 3.10
N THR A 42 5.36 -3.11 3.84
CA THR A 42 4.80 -4.47 3.88
C THR A 42 3.49 -4.53 4.67
N THR A 43 3.32 -3.65 5.66
CA THR A 43 2.06 -3.50 6.38
C THR A 43 0.98 -2.96 5.44
N ALA A 44 1.28 -1.95 4.62
CA ALA A 44 0.35 -1.35 3.67
C ALA A 44 -0.17 -2.35 2.62
N VAL A 45 0.70 -3.24 2.12
CA VAL A 45 0.33 -4.27 1.13
C VAL A 45 -0.54 -5.38 1.74
N ARG A 46 -0.45 -5.60 3.05
CA ARG A 46 -1.17 -6.68 3.75
C ARG A 46 -2.44 -6.22 4.46
N ALA A 47 -2.61 -4.91 4.62
CA ALA A 47 -3.72 -4.26 5.33
C ALA A 47 -5.01 -4.29 4.51
#